data_AF-A0A2N8KWX5-F1
#
_entry.id   AF-A0A2N8KWX5-F1
#
_cell.length_a   1.000
_cell.length_b   1.000
_cell.length_c   1.000
_cell.angle_alpha   90.00
_cell.angle_beta   90.00
_cell.angle_gamma   90.00
#
_symmetry.space_group_name_H-M   'P 1'
#
loop_
_entity.id
_entity.type
_entity.pdbx_description
1 polymer ?
#
loop_
_entity_poly.entity_id
_entity_poly.type
_entity_poly.pdbx_seq_one_letter_code
_entity_poly.pdbx_strand_id
1 'polypeptide(L)'
;MRKMVAMPAGEMWLDVVEGEVVSQQKWSETHVRGSGGGGYINQGSGHIASTQITSSTSEQLEFWVKSDDGKETAFRLSDVDMAVRPGQRMRIASGAKAGARQSTVLLAKNFASGETHGLVSNWLHWALSAGLLRRPLWYRLLTTWLALGLALLATLTWVHINKDTAANQALEALLAPERGAPLPLLQLSQTVLGDAIAGVGDVTREIQRAMAAGTESAQGKLVSNLMLLVACVLGLWLTSALALKAAGRLILGLTWNRRAARKVRERVLAAFE
;
A
#
# COMPACT_ATOMS: atom_id res chain seq x y z
N MET A 1 -4.28 -17.60 33.64
CA MET A 1 -5.75 -17.56 33.83
C MET A 1 -6.40 -17.03 32.57
N ARG A 2 -7.32 -17.77 31.96
CA ARG A 2 -7.98 -17.35 30.71
C ARG A 2 -9.24 -16.54 30.98
N LYS A 3 -9.29 -15.30 30.48
CA LYS A 3 -10.42 -14.37 30.54
C LYS A 3 -10.96 -14.12 29.14
N MET A 4 -12.27 -14.16 28.98
CA MET A 4 -12.93 -13.78 27.73
C MET A 4 -13.18 -12.27 27.70
N VAL A 5 -12.86 -11.63 26.57
CA VAL A 5 -13.05 -10.21 26.35
C VAL A 5 -13.88 -10.01 25.09
N ALA A 6 -15.05 -9.39 25.25
CA ALA A 6 -15.91 -9.04 24.12
C ALA A 6 -15.25 -7.95 23.26
N MET A 7 -15.23 -8.15 21.94
CA MET A 7 -14.69 -7.23 20.94
C MET A 7 -15.78 -6.84 19.92
N PRO A 8 -15.62 -5.72 19.18
CA PRO A 8 -16.65 -5.26 18.25
C PRO A 8 -17.02 -6.25 17.13
N ALA A 9 -16.09 -7.12 16.70
CA ALA A 9 -16.32 -8.09 15.63
C ALA A 9 -16.26 -9.56 16.07
N GLY A 10 -16.26 -9.83 17.38
CA GLY A 10 -16.19 -11.19 17.93
C GLY A 10 -15.70 -11.19 19.37
N GLU A 11 -15.31 -12.35 19.86
CA GLU A 11 -14.72 -12.51 21.19
C GLU A 11 -13.22 -12.81 21.07
N MET A 12 -12.46 -12.38 22.07
CA MET A 12 -11.08 -12.81 22.24
C MET A 12 -10.90 -13.43 23.61
N TRP A 13 -9.93 -14.34 23.70
CA TRP A 13 -9.46 -14.83 24.98
C TRP A 13 -8.12 -14.15 25.31
N LEU A 14 -7.91 -13.89 26.59
CA LEU A 14 -6.69 -13.37 27.16
C LEU A 14 -6.22 -14.37 28.22
N ASP A 15 -5.01 -14.89 28.10
CA ASP A 15 -4.37 -15.68 29.14
C ASP A 15 -3.31 -14.83 29.82
N VAL A 16 -3.46 -14.68 31.13
CA VAL A 16 -2.54 -13.91 31.96
C VAL A 16 -1.68 -14.87 32.77
N VAL A 17 -0.36 -14.74 32.60
CA VAL A 17 0.66 -15.46 33.36
C VAL A 17 1.33 -14.45 34.28
N GLU A 18 1.45 -14.80 35.56
CA GLU A 18 2.17 -14.00 36.54
C GLU A 18 3.17 -14.91 37.27
N GLY A 19 4.38 -14.42 37.47
CA GLY A 19 5.41 -15.19 38.12
C GLY A 19 6.75 -14.48 38.20
N GLU A 20 7.76 -15.20 38.65
CA GLU A 20 9.15 -14.74 38.73
C GLU A 20 9.90 -15.08 37.45
N VAL A 21 10.70 -14.15 36.95
CA VAL A 21 11.62 -14.43 35.84
C VAL A 21 12.78 -15.28 36.34
N VAL A 22 12.95 -16.47 35.78
CA VAL A 22 14.03 -17.38 36.18
C VAL A 22 15.27 -17.27 35.30
N SER A 23 15.09 -16.90 34.04
CA SER A 23 16.20 -16.74 33.09
C SER A 23 15.82 -15.77 31.96
N GLN A 24 16.83 -15.20 31.32
CA GLN A 24 16.68 -14.28 30.20
C GLN A 24 17.88 -14.37 29.26
N GLN A 25 17.60 -14.15 27.98
CA GLN A 25 18.57 -14.02 26.91
C GLN A 25 18.15 -12.87 25.98
N LYS A 26 19.08 -11.96 25.66
CA LYS A 26 18.88 -10.89 24.67
C LYS A 26 19.98 -10.97 23.63
N TRP A 27 19.62 -10.95 22.34
CA TRP A 27 20.57 -10.98 21.23
C TRP A 27 20.06 -10.16 20.05
N SER A 28 20.92 -9.91 19.06
CA SER A 28 20.56 -9.21 17.83
C SER A 28 20.74 -10.13 16.63
N GLU A 29 19.75 -10.15 15.75
CA GLU A 29 19.79 -10.88 14.48
C GLU A 29 19.87 -9.90 13.33
N THR A 30 20.96 -9.96 12.56
CA THR A 30 21.15 -9.14 11.36
C THR A 30 20.91 -9.98 10.12
N HIS A 31 19.89 -9.62 9.35
CA HIS A 31 19.58 -10.23 8.07
C HIS A 31 20.18 -9.38 6.94
N VAL A 32 21.06 -9.96 6.12
CA VAL A 32 21.69 -9.30 4.98
C VAL A 32 21.17 -9.93 3.70
N ARG A 33 20.60 -9.11 2.81
CA ARG A 33 20.15 -9.52 1.48
C ARG A 33 20.92 -8.75 0.42
N GLY A 34 21.49 -9.46 -0.55
CA GLY A 34 22.06 -8.89 -1.76
C GLY A 34 21.13 -9.19 -2.95
N SER A 35 20.84 -8.18 -3.76
CA SER A 35 20.16 -8.35 -5.05
C SER A 35 20.90 -7.58 -6.13
N GLY A 36 21.08 -8.20 -7.30
CA GLY A 36 21.82 -7.62 -8.43
C GLY A 36 23.26 -8.12 -8.53
N GLY A 37 23.94 -7.66 -9.58
CA GLY A 37 25.22 -8.21 -10.04
C GLY A 37 25.05 -8.92 -11.36
N GLY A 38 25.10 -8.15 -12.45
CA GLY A 38 25.05 -8.65 -13.81
C GLY A 38 25.75 -7.67 -14.74
N GLY A 39 26.54 -8.17 -15.68
CA GLY A 39 27.27 -7.31 -16.60
C GLY A 39 27.77 -8.10 -17.79
N TYR A 40 28.02 -7.41 -18.88
CA TYR A 40 28.67 -7.99 -20.06
C TYR A 40 29.84 -7.09 -20.47
N ILE A 41 30.90 -7.71 -20.95
CA ILE A 41 32.06 -7.03 -21.53
C ILE A 41 32.24 -7.61 -22.92
N ASN A 42 32.33 -6.75 -23.93
CA ASN A 42 32.64 -7.11 -25.30
C ASN A 42 33.74 -6.18 -25.85
N GLN A 43 34.83 -6.78 -26.35
CA GLN A 43 35.96 -6.08 -26.98
C GLN A 43 36.49 -4.87 -26.19
N GLY A 44 36.66 -5.03 -24.88
CA GLY A 44 37.25 -4.00 -24.01
C GLY A 44 36.28 -2.92 -23.51
N SER A 45 35.01 -2.97 -23.89
CA SER A 45 33.95 -2.10 -23.33
C SER A 45 32.80 -2.94 -22.76
N GLY A 46 32.16 -2.48 -21.70
CA GLY A 46 31.12 -3.26 -21.04
C GLY A 46 30.42 -2.50 -19.92
N HIS A 47 29.27 -3.03 -19.52
CA HIS A 47 28.49 -2.50 -18.40
C HIS A 47 28.45 -3.53 -17.29
N ILE A 48 28.74 -3.09 -16.05
CA ILE A 48 28.56 -3.89 -14.84
C ILE A 48 27.49 -3.19 -14.00
N ALA A 49 26.36 -3.84 -13.80
CA ALA A 49 25.34 -3.36 -12.89
C ALA A 49 25.82 -3.57 -11.45
N SER A 50 25.63 -2.55 -10.61
CA SER A 50 25.99 -2.62 -9.19
C SER A 50 25.11 -3.63 -8.45
N THR A 51 25.69 -4.30 -7.47
CA THR A 51 24.93 -5.11 -6.51
C THR A 51 24.41 -4.21 -5.41
N GLN A 52 23.11 -4.30 -5.12
CA GLN A 52 22.50 -3.61 -3.99
C GLN A 52 22.50 -4.56 -2.78
N ILE A 53 23.18 -4.17 -1.71
CA ILE A 53 23.18 -4.88 -0.43
C ILE A 53 22.29 -4.11 0.53
N THR A 54 21.31 -4.78 1.11
CA THR A 54 20.42 -4.24 2.15
C THR A 54 20.55 -5.11 3.39
N SER A 55 20.72 -4.50 4.56
CA SER A 55 20.72 -5.20 5.85
C SER A 55 19.62 -4.67 6.75
N SER A 56 19.06 -5.56 7.58
CA SER A 56 18.11 -5.22 8.63
C SER A 56 18.50 -5.96 9.90
N THR A 57 18.62 -5.24 11.02
CA THR A 57 18.89 -5.83 12.34
C THR A 57 17.61 -5.81 13.18
N SER A 58 17.33 -6.93 13.85
CA SER A 58 16.24 -7.08 14.81
C SER A 58 16.78 -7.49 16.16
N GLU A 59 16.22 -6.96 17.25
CA GLU A 59 16.56 -7.37 18.61
C GLU A 59 15.62 -8.49 19.07
N GLN A 60 16.16 -9.54 19.65
CA GLN A 60 15.40 -10.66 20.17
C GLN A 60 15.57 -10.72 21.70
N LEU A 61 14.47 -10.95 22.39
CA LEU A 61 14.40 -11.10 23.83
C LEU A 61 13.63 -12.39 24.15
N GLU A 62 14.32 -13.35 24.76
CA GLU A 62 13.71 -14.57 25.32
C GLU A 62 13.86 -14.56 26.83
N PHE A 63 12.80 -14.91 27.54
CA PHE A 63 12.86 -15.07 28.99
C PHE A 63 11.82 -16.07 29.49
N TRP A 64 12.12 -16.67 30.63
CA TRP A 64 11.30 -17.71 31.24
C TRP A 64 10.67 -17.18 32.51
N VAL A 65 9.36 -17.37 32.64
CA VAL A 65 8.61 -16.98 33.84
C VAL A 65 8.10 -18.24 34.52
N LYS A 66 8.46 -18.40 35.80
CA LYS A 66 7.94 -19.44 36.68
C LYS A 66 6.77 -18.88 37.47
N SER A 67 5.59 -19.42 37.21
CA SER A 67 4.35 -19.05 37.88
C SER A 67 4.30 -19.59 39.31
N ASP A 68 3.40 -19.05 40.14
CA ASP A 68 3.25 -19.45 41.55
C ASP A 68 2.84 -20.95 41.70
N ASP A 69 2.28 -21.55 40.64
CA ASP A 69 1.99 -23.00 40.54
C ASP A 69 3.22 -23.86 40.19
N GLY A 70 4.40 -23.23 40.05
CA GLY A 70 5.66 -23.87 39.68
C GLY A 70 5.86 -24.08 38.18
N LYS A 71 4.89 -23.71 37.33
CA LYS A 71 4.98 -23.89 35.88
C LYS A 71 5.86 -22.83 35.23
N GLU A 72 6.79 -23.27 34.39
CA GLU A 72 7.64 -22.38 33.60
C GLU A 72 7.07 -22.16 32.19
N THR A 73 7.04 -20.90 31.76
CA THR A 73 6.58 -20.50 30.43
C THR A 73 7.62 -19.60 29.78
N ALA A 74 8.07 -19.97 28.58
CA ALA A 74 8.99 -19.16 27.78
C ALA A 74 8.23 -18.10 26.97
N PHE A 75 8.75 -16.89 26.94
CA PHE A 75 8.27 -15.80 26.11
C PHE A 75 9.39 -15.32 25.19
N ARG A 76 9.10 -15.28 23.90
CA ARG A 76 10.00 -14.78 22.86
C ARG A 76 9.40 -13.55 22.22
N LEU A 77 10.11 -12.45 22.31
CA LEU A 77 9.70 -11.13 21.82
C LEU A 77 10.76 -10.62 20.85
N SER A 78 10.32 -9.92 19.82
CA SER A 78 11.19 -9.31 18.81
C SER A 78 10.95 -7.81 18.76
N ASP A 79 12.02 -7.03 18.67
CA ASP A 79 12.05 -5.57 18.59
C ASP A 79 11.28 -4.88 19.74
N VAL A 80 11.43 -5.44 20.95
CA VAL A 80 10.85 -4.90 22.18
C VAL A 80 11.97 -4.42 23.09
N ASP A 81 11.95 -3.13 23.39
CA ASP A 81 12.79 -2.55 24.44
C ASP A 81 12.09 -2.67 25.80
N MET A 82 12.40 -3.74 26.52
CA MET A 82 11.89 -4.02 27.86
C MET A 82 13.03 -4.53 28.73
N ALA A 83 13.27 -3.85 29.85
CA ALA A 83 14.22 -4.29 30.85
C ALA A 83 13.59 -5.41 31.68
N VAL A 84 14.15 -6.60 31.55
CA VAL A 84 13.84 -7.76 32.38
C VAL A 84 15.13 -8.16 33.09
N ARG A 85 15.02 -8.78 34.27
CA ARG A 85 16.12 -9.45 34.97
C ARG A 85 15.60 -10.67 35.74
N PRO A 86 16.39 -11.76 35.87
CA PRO A 86 16.05 -12.85 36.77
C PRO A 86 15.78 -12.36 38.19
N GLY A 87 14.82 -12.97 38.88
CA GLY A 87 14.35 -12.57 40.22
C GLY A 87 13.24 -11.51 40.21
N GLN A 88 12.95 -10.87 39.07
CA GLN A 88 11.86 -9.90 38.99
C GLN A 88 10.51 -10.59 38.79
N ARG A 89 9.48 -10.08 39.47
CA ARG A 89 8.10 -10.50 39.24
C ARG A 89 7.54 -9.81 38.01
N MET A 90 6.91 -10.57 37.13
CA MET A 90 6.29 -10.09 35.89
C MET A 90 4.88 -10.62 35.72
N ARG A 91 4.02 -9.82 35.08
CA ARG A 91 2.71 -10.24 34.58
C ARG A 91 2.67 -10.06 33.07
N ILE A 92 2.27 -11.09 32.35
CA ILE A 92 2.25 -11.11 30.89
C ILE A 92 0.88 -11.55 30.40
N ALA A 93 0.34 -10.80 29.45
CA ALA A 93 -0.93 -11.08 28.81
C ALA A 93 -0.70 -11.53 27.38
N SER A 94 -1.13 -12.74 27.08
CA SER A 94 -1.18 -13.29 25.72
C SER A 94 -2.63 -13.45 25.30
N GLY A 95 -2.96 -13.19 24.04
CA GLY A 95 -4.35 -13.31 23.60
C GLY A 95 -4.51 -13.54 22.12
N ALA A 96 -5.69 -14.03 21.76
CA ALA A 96 -6.12 -14.21 20.39
C ALA A 96 -7.64 -14.24 20.27
N LYS A 97 -8.14 -14.18 19.04
CA LYS A 97 -9.57 -14.37 18.75
C LYS A 97 -10.05 -15.74 19.24
N ALA A 98 -11.30 -15.80 19.70
CA ALA A 98 -11.96 -17.05 20.04
C ALA A 98 -11.84 -18.07 18.89
N GLY A 99 -11.39 -19.28 19.21
CA GLY A 99 -11.13 -20.35 18.24
C GLY A 99 -9.74 -20.35 17.60
N ALA A 100 -8.93 -19.30 17.78
CA ALA A 100 -7.54 -19.30 17.31
C ALA A 100 -6.65 -20.20 18.18
N ARG A 101 -5.75 -20.96 17.54
CA ARG A 101 -4.81 -21.86 18.22
C ARG A 101 -3.54 -21.15 18.70
N GLN A 102 -3.15 -20.07 18.04
CA GLN A 102 -1.93 -19.32 18.35
C GLN A 102 -2.29 -17.98 19.00
N SER A 103 -1.57 -17.61 20.06
CA SER A 103 -1.66 -16.32 20.73
C SER A 103 -0.54 -15.37 20.34
N THR A 104 -0.82 -14.08 20.46
CA THR A 104 0.19 -13.03 20.43
C THR A 104 0.37 -12.50 21.86
N VAL A 105 1.61 -12.23 22.26
CA VAL A 105 1.88 -11.53 23.51
C VAL A 105 1.50 -10.06 23.34
N LEU A 106 0.61 -9.55 24.18
CA LEU A 106 -0.03 -8.25 24.00
C LEU A 106 0.55 -7.19 24.94
N LEU A 107 0.71 -7.58 26.21
CA LEU A 107 1.13 -6.70 27.29
C LEU A 107 2.10 -7.45 28.19
N ALA A 108 3.06 -6.73 28.75
CA ALA A 108 3.89 -7.18 29.85
C ALA A 108 4.03 -6.06 30.88
N LYS A 109 3.94 -6.41 32.17
CA LYS A 109 4.17 -5.51 33.29
C LYS A 109 5.30 -6.06 34.13
N ASN A 110 6.31 -5.23 34.35
CA ASN A 110 7.38 -5.51 35.28
C ASN A 110 7.05 -4.84 36.62
N PHE A 111 6.88 -5.63 37.68
CA PHE A 111 6.52 -5.07 38.99
C PHE A 111 7.70 -4.33 39.66
N ALA A 112 8.94 -4.64 39.29
CA ALA A 112 10.12 -3.99 39.84
C ALA A 112 10.30 -2.56 39.30
N SER A 113 10.05 -2.33 38.01
CA SER A 113 10.07 -0.98 37.42
C SER A 113 8.73 -0.26 37.50
N GLY A 114 7.62 -1.00 37.68
CA GLY A 114 6.26 -0.46 37.60
C GLY A 114 5.77 -0.21 36.17
N GLU A 115 6.61 -0.45 35.16
CA GLU A 115 6.30 -0.16 33.76
C GLU A 115 5.42 -1.25 33.13
N THR A 116 4.51 -0.82 32.25
CA THR A 116 3.68 -1.70 31.43
C THR A 116 3.97 -1.45 29.96
N HIS A 117 4.52 -2.46 29.28
CA HIS A 117 4.89 -2.41 27.88
C HIS A 117 3.77 -2.97 27.01
N GLY A 118 3.39 -2.20 25.99
CA GLY A 118 2.55 -2.67 24.90
C GLY A 118 3.41 -3.37 23.85
N LEU A 119 3.29 -4.69 23.75
CA LEU A 119 4.17 -5.51 22.91
C LEU A 119 3.71 -5.56 21.45
N VAL A 120 2.47 -5.14 21.18
CA VAL A 120 1.96 -4.95 19.82
C VAL A 120 2.23 -3.51 19.37
N SER A 121 3.12 -3.34 18.40
CA SER A 121 3.50 -2.03 17.84
C SER A 121 2.33 -1.33 17.13
N ASN A 122 1.51 -2.08 16.38
CA ASN A 122 0.35 -1.56 15.68
C ASN A 122 -0.92 -2.33 16.04
N TRP A 123 -1.57 -1.88 17.12
CA TRP A 123 -2.81 -2.46 17.64
C TRP A 123 -3.93 -2.54 16.61
N LEU A 124 -4.03 -1.57 15.69
CA LEU A 124 -5.04 -1.60 14.64
C LEU A 124 -4.77 -2.74 13.66
N HIS A 125 -3.54 -2.81 13.15
CA HIS A 125 -3.15 -3.83 12.18
C HIS A 125 -3.34 -5.22 12.78
N TRP A 126 -2.86 -5.43 14.01
CA TRP A 126 -3.06 -6.69 14.73
C TRP A 126 -4.53 -7.02 14.95
N ALA A 127 -5.35 -6.07 15.43
CA ALA A 127 -6.77 -6.35 15.68
C ALA A 127 -7.56 -6.62 14.39
N LEU A 128 -7.18 -6.00 13.27
CA LEU A 128 -7.75 -6.28 11.95
C LEU A 128 -7.29 -7.65 11.42
N SER A 129 -6.01 -8.00 11.55
CA SER A 129 -5.48 -9.29 11.08
C SER A 129 -6.00 -10.46 11.92
N ALA A 130 -6.16 -10.26 13.24
CA ALA A 130 -6.80 -11.21 14.14
C ALA A 130 -8.33 -11.30 13.91
N GLY A 131 -8.92 -10.42 13.09
CA GLY A 131 -10.36 -10.40 12.81
C GLY A 131 -11.22 -10.00 14.02
N LEU A 132 -10.67 -9.20 14.93
CA LEU A 132 -11.34 -8.61 16.10
C LEU A 132 -12.02 -7.27 15.78
N LEU A 133 -11.61 -6.64 14.68
CA LEU A 133 -12.24 -5.45 14.12
C LEU A 133 -12.68 -5.74 12.68
N ARG A 134 -13.85 -5.22 12.30
CA ARG A 134 -14.29 -5.18 10.90
C ARG A 134 -13.80 -3.88 10.27
N ARG A 135 -13.24 -3.97 9.05
CA ARG A 135 -12.97 -2.78 8.25
C ARG A 135 -14.30 -2.05 8.00
N PRO A 136 -14.36 -0.73 8.16
CA PRO A 136 -15.60 0.00 7.99
C PRO A 136 -16.06 -0.06 6.51
N LEU A 137 -17.37 -0.02 6.29
CA LEU A 137 -17.95 -0.18 4.95
C LEU A 137 -17.40 0.81 3.93
N TRP A 138 -17.19 2.07 4.33
CA TRP A 138 -16.63 3.09 3.45
C TRP A 138 -15.21 2.74 2.97
N TYR A 139 -14.41 2.02 3.76
CA TYR A 139 -13.07 1.59 3.34
C TYR A 139 -13.16 0.53 2.24
N ARG A 140 -14.10 -0.42 2.38
CA ARG A 140 -14.40 -1.42 1.33
C ARG A 140 -14.90 -0.77 0.05
N LEU A 141 -15.79 0.22 0.17
CA LEU A 141 -16.27 1.00 -0.97
C LEU A 141 -15.13 1.79 -1.61
N LEU A 142 -14.26 2.44 -0.82
CA LEU A 142 -13.13 3.20 -1.36
C LEU A 142 -12.16 2.30 -2.14
N THR A 143 -11.79 1.14 -1.61
CA THR A 143 -10.88 0.21 -2.30
C THR A 143 -11.49 -0.37 -3.56
N THR A 144 -12.80 -0.63 -3.59
CA THR A 144 -13.49 -1.12 -4.78
C THR A 144 -13.59 -0.04 -5.86
N TRP A 145 -13.94 1.20 -5.49
CA TRP A 145 -13.93 2.34 -6.41
C TRP A 145 -12.54 2.62 -6.98
N LEU A 146 -11.49 2.54 -6.16
CA LEU A 146 -10.11 2.71 -6.62
C LEU A 146 -9.71 1.64 -7.65
N ALA A 147 -10.06 0.37 -7.38
CA ALA A 147 -9.79 -0.73 -8.30
C ALA A 147 -10.52 -0.55 -9.65
N LEU A 148 -11.79 -0.13 -9.60
CA LEU A 148 -12.56 0.17 -10.81
C LEU A 148 -11.97 1.35 -11.59
N GLY A 149 -11.53 2.41 -10.90
CA GLY A 149 -10.87 3.55 -11.53
C GLY A 149 -9.56 3.17 -12.23
N LEU A 150 -8.73 2.35 -11.59
CA LEU A 150 -7.49 1.84 -12.19
C LEU A 150 -7.75 0.92 -13.39
N ALA A 151 -8.78 0.07 -13.31
CA ALA A 151 -9.18 -0.79 -14.43
C ALA A 151 -9.65 0.05 -15.62
N LEU A 152 -10.48 1.08 -15.39
CA LEU A 152 -10.93 1.99 -16.44
C LEU A 152 -9.74 2.71 -17.09
N LEU A 153 -8.82 3.24 -16.29
CA LEU A 153 -7.60 3.90 -16.80
C LEU A 153 -6.80 2.94 -17.70
N ALA A 154 -6.59 1.70 -17.25
CA ALA A 154 -5.88 0.68 -18.02
C ALA A 154 -6.58 0.33 -19.34
N THR A 155 -7.92 0.30 -19.37
CA THR A 155 -8.67 0.07 -20.62
C THR A 155 -8.53 1.24 -21.60
N LEU A 156 -8.54 2.47 -21.10
CA LEU A 156 -8.39 3.67 -21.94
C LEU A 156 -6.98 3.77 -22.53
N THR A 157 -5.94 3.48 -21.73
CA THR A 157 -4.56 3.46 -22.23
C THR A 157 -4.36 2.35 -23.26
N TRP A 158 -4.94 1.16 -23.04
CA TRP A 158 -4.90 0.07 -24.01
C TRP A 158 -5.58 0.44 -25.34
N VAL A 159 -6.76 1.06 -25.31
CA VAL A 159 -7.45 1.54 -26.52
C VAL A 159 -6.62 2.59 -27.26
N HIS A 160 -5.97 3.51 -26.56
CA HIS A 160 -5.14 4.54 -27.17
C HIS A 160 -3.94 3.94 -27.90
N ILE A 161 -3.19 3.05 -27.24
CA ILE A 161 -2.02 2.36 -27.80
C ILE A 161 -2.39 1.55 -29.06
N ASN A 162 -3.56 0.91 -29.06
CA ASN A 162 -4.01 0.10 -30.19
C ASN A 162 -4.51 0.93 -31.39
N LYS A 163 -5.05 2.13 -31.15
CA LYS A 163 -5.43 3.04 -32.24
C LYS A 163 -4.19 3.55 -32.97
N ASP A 164 -3.14 3.86 -32.23
CA ASP A 164 -1.90 4.37 -32.81
C ASP A 164 -1.17 3.29 -33.62
N THR A 165 -1.25 2.02 -33.21
CA THR A 165 -0.70 0.92 -34.00
C THR A 165 -1.44 0.70 -35.32
N ALA A 166 -2.77 0.81 -35.35
CA ALA A 166 -3.53 0.73 -36.60
C ALA A 166 -3.23 1.91 -37.54
N ALA A 167 -3.08 3.13 -36.99
CA ALA A 167 -2.69 4.31 -37.76
C ALA A 167 -1.26 4.19 -38.32
N ASN A 168 -0.33 3.67 -37.51
CA ASN A 168 1.06 3.46 -37.92
C ASN A 168 1.17 2.36 -38.98
N GLN A 169 0.40 1.27 -38.89
CA GLN A 169 0.36 0.24 -39.93
C GLN A 169 -0.22 0.76 -41.26
N ALA A 170 -1.24 1.63 -41.21
CA ALA A 170 -1.77 2.26 -42.41
C ALA A 170 -0.77 3.24 -43.04
N LEU A 171 -0.02 3.97 -42.22
CA LEU A 171 1.06 4.86 -42.67
C LEU A 171 2.22 4.06 -43.29
N GLU A 172 2.63 2.96 -42.67
CA GLU A 172 3.64 2.05 -43.24
C GLU A 172 3.17 1.41 -44.54
N ALA A 173 1.88 1.07 -44.68
CA ALA A 173 1.32 0.56 -45.93
C ALA A 173 1.29 1.62 -47.05
N LEU A 174 1.10 2.90 -46.70
CA LEU A 174 1.16 4.03 -47.63
C LEU A 174 2.60 4.43 -48.00
N LEU A 175 3.54 4.26 -47.05
CA LEU A 175 4.97 4.51 -47.25
C LEU A 175 5.73 3.29 -47.77
N ALA A 176 5.07 2.14 -47.90
CA ALA A 176 5.64 0.97 -48.54
C ALA A 176 6.03 1.38 -49.97
N PRO A 177 7.32 1.42 -50.30
CA PRO A 177 7.79 2.04 -51.52
C PRO A 177 7.22 1.28 -52.72
N GLU A 178 6.49 1.98 -53.59
CA GLU A 178 6.48 1.58 -54.99
C GLU A 178 7.94 1.52 -55.43
N ARG A 179 8.41 0.30 -55.64
CA ARG A 179 9.79 0.00 -56.04
C ARG A 179 10.08 0.77 -57.33
N GLY A 180 10.78 1.91 -57.24
CA GLY A 180 11.26 2.57 -58.45
C GLY A 180 11.78 4.00 -58.37
N ALA A 181 11.54 4.77 -57.31
CA ALA A 181 11.97 6.18 -57.28
C ALA A 181 12.83 6.52 -56.04
N PRO A 182 14.02 7.14 -56.20
CA PRO A 182 14.81 7.63 -55.08
C PRO A 182 14.19 8.92 -54.53
N LEU A 183 13.87 8.95 -53.23
CA LEU A 183 13.45 10.16 -52.52
C LEU A 183 14.52 10.65 -51.53
N PRO A 184 14.63 11.97 -51.34
CA PRO A 184 15.66 12.60 -50.53
C PRO A 184 15.33 12.47 -49.04
N LEU A 185 16.23 11.81 -48.31
CA LEU A 185 16.27 11.79 -46.84
C LEU A 185 16.83 13.12 -46.33
N LEU A 186 16.04 13.91 -45.61
CA LEU A 186 16.44 14.67 -44.42
C LEU A 186 15.30 15.61 -43.98
N GLN A 187 15.20 15.78 -42.66
CA GLN A 187 14.26 16.65 -41.92
C GLN A 187 12.91 16.02 -41.57
N LEU A 188 12.87 15.16 -40.55
CA LEU A 188 11.69 14.98 -39.70
C LEU A 188 12.11 14.29 -38.38
N SER A 189 12.92 14.98 -37.57
CA SER A 189 13.01 14.67 -36.16
C SER A 189 13.27 15.97 -35.41
N GLN A 190 12.24 16.47 -34.70
CA GLN A 190 12.31 17.25 -33.45
C GLN A 190 11.03 18.06 -33.12
N THR A 191 10.00 18.12 -33.97
CA THR A 191 8.80 18.93 -33.70
C THR A 191 7.67 18.23 -32.91
N VAL A 192 7.72 16.90 -32.76
CA VAL A 192 6.54 16.13 -32.30
C VAL A 192 6.16 16.37 -30.83
N LEU A 193 7.09 16.84 -29.98
CA LEU A 193 6.79 17.10 -28.56
C LEU A 193 6.40 18.56 -28.27
N GLY A 194 6.82 19.51 -29.11
CA GLY A 194 6.43 20.93 -29.00
C GLY A 194 5.03 21.20 -29.55
N ASP A 195 4.65 20.48 -30.61
CA ASP A 195 3.36 20.66 -31.27
C ASP A 195 2.18 20.08 -30.47
N ALA A 196 2.43 19.17 -29.52
CA ALA A 196 1.38 18.57 -28.69
C ALA A 196 0.75 19.57 -27.68
N ILE A 197 1.53 20.56 -27.21
CA ILE A 197 1.04 21.59 -26.26
C ILE A 197 0.52 22.82 -27.02
N ALA A 198 1.12 23.19 -28.15
CA ALA A 198 0.59 24.22 -29.05
C ALA A 198 -0.71 23.78 -29.76
N GLY A 199 -0.88 22.48 -30.00
CA GLY A 199 -2.03 21.89 -30.68
C GLY A 199 -3.37 22.10 -29.99
N VAL A 200 -3.41 22.32 -28.67
CA VAL A 200 -4.68 22.63 -27.97
C VAL A 200 -5.20 24.01 -28.39
N GLY A 201 -4.31 24.98 -28.61
CA GLY A 201 -4.68 26.30 -29.09
C GLY A 201 -5.12 26.29 -30.56
N ASP A 202 -4.46 25.47 -31.39
CA ASP A 202 -4.77 25.37 -32.83
C ASP A 202 -6.03 24.57 -33.12
N VAL A 203 -6.34 23.53 -32.33
CA VAL A 203 -7.61 22.81 -32.43
C VAL A 203 -8.79 23.75 -32.21
N THR A 204 -8.68 24.71 -31.27
CA THR A 204 -9.74 25.70 -31.05
C THR A 204 -9.95 26.64 -32.24
N ARG A 205 -8.85 27.05 -32.91
CA ARG A 205 -8.90 27.92 -34.10
C ARG A 205 -9.37 27.18 -35.35
N GLU A 206 -9.00 25.92 -35.50
CA GLU A 206 -9.42 25.07 -36.61
C GLU A 206 -10.90 24.68 -36.50
N ILE A 207 -11.39 24.48 -35.26
CA ILE A 207 -12.81 24.34 -34.94
C ILE A 207 -13.61 25.59 -35.33
N GLN A 208 -13.12 26.79 -35.01
CA GLN A 208 -13.76 28.04 -35.42
C GLN A 208 -13.80 28.21 -36.95
N ARG A 209 -12.73 27.86 -37.66
CA ARG A 209 -12.70 27.89 -39.14
C ARG A 209 -13.63 26.86 -39.76
N ALA A 210 -13.71 25.66 -39.21
CA ALA A 210 -14.57 24.60 -39.73
C ALA A 210 -16.06 24.87 -39.51
N MET A 211 -16.42 25.51 -38.38
CA MET A 211 -17.79 26.01 -38.14
C MET A 211 -18.18 27.13 -39.12
N ALA A 212 -17.23 27.98 -39.53
CA ALA A 212 -17.47 29.00 -40.54
C ALA A 212 -17.63 28.44 -41.96
N ALA A 213 -17.08 27.25 -42.24
CA ALA A 213 -17.09 26.62 -43.56
C ALA A 213 -18.29 25.71 -43.85
N GLY A 214 -19.17 25.45 -42.86
CA GLY A 214 -20.46 24.77 -43.08
C GLY A 214 -20.40 23.35 -43.66
N THR A 215 -19.29 22.61 -43.47
CA THR A 215 -19.15 21.25 -44.02
C THR A 215 -19.61 20.19 -43.00
N GLU A 216 -20.56 19.33 -43.39
CA GLU A 216 -21.13 18.28 -42.53
C GLU A 216 -20.08 17.30 -41.96
N SER A 217 -18.97 17.07 -42.66
CA SER A 217 -17.91 16.17 -42.18
C SER A 217 -17.08 16.75 -41.03
N ALA A 218 -16.99 18.09 -40.94
CA ALA A 218 -16.33 18.77 -39.84
C ALA A 218 -17.17 18.72 -38.56
N GLN A 219 -18.51 18.81 -38.69
CA GLN A 219 -19.43 18.71 -37.56
C GLN A 219 -19.28 17.38 -36.80
N GLY A 220 -19.07 16.25 -37.50
CA GLY A 220 -18.86 14.94 -36.87
C GLY A 220 -17.57 14.86 -36.03
N LYS A 221 -16.45 15.37 -36.55
CA LYS A 221 -15.18 15.43 -35.81
C LYS A 221 -15.24 16.40 -34.63
N LEU A 222 -15.94 17.51 -34.79
CA LEU A 222 -16.15 18.51 -33.74
C LEU A 222 -16.96 17.94 -32.57
N VAL A 223 -18.05 17.24 -32.86
CA VAL A 223 -18.89 16.59 -31.85
C VAL A 223 -18.12 15.49 -31.12
N SER A 224 -17.31 14.71 -31.83
CA SER A 224 -16.46 13.69 -31.21
C SER A 224 -15.41 14.29 -30.26
N ASN A 225 -14.73 15.37 -30.68
CA ASN A 225 -13.71 16.03 -29.85
C ASN A 225 -14.34 16.77 -28.66
N LEU A 226 -15.50 17.40 -28.86
CA LEU A 226 -16.25 18.07 -27.79
C LEU A 226 -16.76 17.05 -26.76
N MET A 227 -17.27 15.90 -27.19
CA MET A 227 -17.68 14.81 -26.30
C MET A 227 -16.51 14.26 -25.50
N LEU A 228 -15.33 14.10 -26.12
CA LEU A 228 -14.12 13.66 -25.43
C LEU A 228 -13.67 14.69 -24.38
N LEU A 229 -13.71 15.98 -24.72
CA LEU A 229 -13.31 17.06 -23.82
C LEU A 229 -14.30 17.21 -22.65
N VAL A 230 -15.60 17.12 -22.91
CA VAL A 230 -16.65 17.09 -21.88
C VAL A 230 -16.52 15.85 -20.99
N ALA A 231 -16.23 14.68 -21.55
CA ALA A 231 -15.97 13.47 -20.77
C ALA A 231 -14.71 13.61 -19.90
N CYS A 232 -13.63 14.23 -20.41
CA CYS A 232 -12.43 14.53 -19.64
C CYS A 232 -12.71 15.53 -18.51
N VAL A 233 -13.43 16.61 -18.77
CA VAL A 233 -13.76 17.64 -17.76
C VAL A 233 -14.73 17.07 -16.71
N LEU A 234 -15.77 16.35 -17.12
CA LEU A 234 -16.67 15.67 -16.18
C LEU A 234 -15.93 14.59 -15.39
N GLY A 235 -15.01 13.85 -16.02
CA GLY A 235 -14.14 12.88 -15.35
C GLY A 235 -13.24 13.56 -14.32
N LEU A 236 -12.61 14.69 -14.66
CA LEU A 236 -11.78 15.48 -13.74
C LEU A 236 -12.60 16.06 -12.60
N TRP A 237 -13.81 16.52 -12.87
CA TRP A 237 -14.71 17.11 -11.87
C TRP A 237 -15.28 16.04 -10.93
N LEU A 238 -15.69 14.88 -11.46
CA LEU A 238 -16.11 13.73 -10.66
C LEU A 238 -14.96 13.21 -9.80
N THR A 239 -13.77 13.04 -10.37
CA THR A 239 -12.60 12.57 -9.62
C THR A 239 -12.16 13.57 -8.56
N SER A 240 -12.25 14.88 -8.82
CA SER A 240 -11.97 15.93 -7.83
C SER A 240 -13.02 15.98 -6.70
N ALA A 241 -14.31 15.88 -7.03
CA ALA A 241 -15.38 15.83 -6.04
C ALA A 241 -15.35 14.54 -5.20
N LEU A 242 -15.00 13.40 -5.84
CA LEU A 242 -14.73 12.13 -5.17
C LEU A 242 -13.46 12.23 -4.33
N ALA A 243 -12.41 12.93 -4.78
CA ALA A 243 -11.18 13.14 -4.03
C ALA A 243 -11.40 14.01 -2.79
N LEU A 244 -12.21 15.09 -2.87
CA LEU A 244 -12.57 15.89 -1.69
C LEU A 244 -13.43 15.09 -0.69
N LYS A 245 -14.43 14.35 -1.17
CA LYS A 245 -15.21 13.44 -0.31
C LYS A 245 -14.36 12.32 0.26
N ALA A 246 -13.41 11.80 -0.51
CA ALA A 246 -12.46 10.79 -0.07
C ALA A 246 -11.50 11.38 0.98
N ALA A 247 -10.99 12.59 0.80
CA ALA A 247 -10.09 13.26 1.75
C ALA A 247 -10.79 13.49 3.10
N GLY A 248 -12.03 14.00 3.09
CA GLY A 248 -12.83 14.11 4.32
C GLY A 248 -13.08 12.75 5.00
N ARG A 249 -13.35 11.70 4.20
CA ARG A 249 -13.48 10.32 4.69
C ARG A 249 -12.16 9.70 5.13
N LEU A 250 -11.03 10.14 4.60
CA LEU A 250 -9.69 9.66 4.95
C LEU A 250 -9.28 10.22 6.31
N ILE A 251 -9.63 11.49 6.58
CA ILE A 251 -9.50 12.11 7.91
C ILE A 251 -10.43 11.40 8.93
N LEU A 252 -11.69 11.13 8.55
CA LEU A 252 -12.61 10.33 9.36
C LEU A 252 -12.12 8.89 9.55
N GLY A 253 -11.43 8.33 8.55
CA GLY A 253 -10.85 7.00 8.61
C GLY A 253 -9.65 6.91 9.54
N LEU A 254 -8.74 7.89 9.49
CA LEU A 254 -7.60 8.00 10.40
C LEU A 254 -8.07 8.16 11.85
N THR A 255 -9.10 8.97 12.08
CA THR A 255 -9.68 9.16 13.42
C THR A 255 -10.43 7.92 13.90
N TRP A 256 -11.18 7.24 13.02
CA TRP A 256 -11.82 5.95 13.34
C TRP A 256 -10.79 4.88 13.71
N ASN A 257 -9.73 4.76 12.92
CA ASN A 257 -8.63 3.82 13.13
C ASN A 257 -7.97 4.01 14.51
N ARG A 258 -7.66 5.27 14.87
CA ARG A 258 -7.07 5.58 16.18
C ARG A 258 -8.03 5.26 17.34
N ARG A 259 -9.32 5.62 17.21
CA ARG A 259 -10.34 5.33 18.24
C ARG A 259 -10.58 3.83 18.42
N ALA A 260 -10.66 3.08 17.33
CA ALA A 260 -10.88 1.63 17.38
C ALA A 260 -9.68 0.91 18.02
N ALA A 261 -8.45 1.25 17.60
CA ALA A 261 -7.24 0.70 18.19
C ALA A 261 -7.12 1.04 19.68
N ARG A 262 -7.41 2.29 20.06
CA ARG A 262 -7.43 2.72 21.46
C ARG A 262 -8.44 1.92 22.29
N LYS A 263 -9.68 1.77 21.81
CA LYS A 263 -10.72 0.98 22.52
C LYS A 263 -10.32 -0.49 22.71
N VAL A 264 -9.69 -1.12 21.70
CA VAL A 264 -9.19 -2.49 21.84
C VAL A 264 -8.10 -2.54 22.90
N ARG A 265 -7.11 -1.65 22.83
CA ARG A 265 -6.02 -1.56 23.82
C ARG A 265 -6.56 -1.35 25.24
N GLU A 266 -7.50 -0.42 25.42
CA GLU A 266 -8.12 -0.13 26.72
C GLU A 266 -8.86 -1.34 27.29
N ARG A 267 -9.60 -2.09 26.46
CA ARG A 267 -10.26 -3.33 26.90
C ARG A 267 -9.28 -4.41 27.31
N VAL A 268 -8.16 -4.53 26.60
CA VAL A 268 -7.10 -5.49 26.95
C VAL A 268 -6.39 -5.07 28.24
N LEU A 269 -6.08 -3.78 28.40
CA LEU A 269 -5.51 -3.23 29.63
C LEU A 269 -6.43 -3.45 30.83
N ALA A 270 -7.71 -3.12 30.71
CA ALA A 270 -8.70 -3.34 31.78
C ALA A 270 -8.94 -4.83 32.08
N ALA A 271 -8.64 -5.72 31.14
CA ALA A 271 -8.71 -7.16 31.37
C ALA A 271 -7.44 -7.72 32.05
N PHE A 272 -6.32 -7.00 31.91
CA PHE A 272 -4.98 -7.36 32.38
C PHE A 272 -4.68 -6.88 33.81
N GLU A 273 -5.23 -5.73 34.20
CA GLU A 273 -5.25 -5.26 35.58
C GLU A 273 -6.13 -6.16 36.46
#